data_AF-A0A3D5KF31-F1
#
_entry.id   AF-A0A3D5KF31-F1
#
_cell.length_a   1.000
_cell.length_b   1.000
_cell.length_c   1.000
_cell.angle_alpha   90.00
_cell.angle_beta   90.00
_cell.angle_gamma   90.00
#
_symmetry.space_group_name_H-M   'P 1'
#
loop_
_entity.id
_entity.type
_entity.pdbx_description
1 polymer ?
#
loop_
_entity_poly.entity_id
_entity_poly.type
_entity_poly.pdbx_seq_one_letter_code
_entity_poly.pdbx_strand_id
1 'polypeptide(L)'
;INYMADVFWPYIYGQFGFFGLVIYIAILFQIFKRQMVRLRDYNKIIAFLTLWIYIIFASSAEAFFTNETALQSIILLNIFIGVDKKKDDRPIS
;
A
#
# COMPACT_ATOMS: atom_id res chain seq x y z
N ILE A 1 25.33 8.35 -14.26
CA ILE A 1 24.47 7.15 -14.34
C ILE A 1 24.04 6.84 -12.91
N ASN A 2 22.89 7.37 -12.46
CA ASN A 2 22.44 7.26 -11.07
C ASN A 2 21.05 6.61 -10.98
N TYR A 3 20.80 5.60 -11.81
CA TYR A 3 19.54 4.82 -11.83
C TYR A 3 19.23 4.12 -10.50
N MET A 4 20.22 3.96 -9.60
CA MET A 4 20.02 3.28 -8.33
C MET A 4 19.28 4.12 -7.28
N ALA A 5 19.22 5.45 -7.45
CA ALA A 5 18.52 6.35 -6.53
C ALA A 5 17.06 6.60 -6.95
N ASP A 6 16.76 6.47 -8.24
CA ASP A 6 15.44 6.82 -8.79
C ASP A 6 14.43 5.69 -8.68
N VAL A 7 14.88 4.45 -8.50
CA VAL A 7 14.02 3.26 -8.41
C VAL A 7 14.06 2.67 -7.00
N PHE A 8 12.89 2.37 -6.45
CA PHE A 8 12.73 1.96 -5.05
C PHE A 8 13.47 0.66 -4.69
N TRP A 9 13.41 -0.36 -5.56
CA TRP A 9 13.97 -1.68 -5.25
C TRP A 9 15.50 -1.68 -5.20
N PRO A 10 16.22 -1.10 -6.18
CA PRO A 10 17.67 -0.89 -6.08
C PRO A 10 18.06 -0.03 -4.88
N TYR A 11 17.26 0.98 -4.54
CA TYR A 11 17.51 1.85 -3.39
C TYR A 11 17.49 1.08 -2.07
N ILE A 12 16.45 0.30 -1.80
CA ILE A 12 16.37 -0.53 -0.59
C ILE A 12 17.46 -1.60 -0.57
N TYR A 13 17.74 -2.23 -1.70
CA TYR A 13 18.79 -3.22 -1.81
C TYR A 13 20.18 -2.62 -1.54
N GLY A 14 20.45 -1.40 -2.02
CA GLY A 14 21.71 -0.70 -1.79
C GLY A 14 21.88 -0.19 -0.36
N GLN A 15 20.80 0.25 0.29
CA GLN A 15 20.86 0.89 1.60
C GLN A 15 20.74 -0.10 2.78
N PHE A 16 19.88 -1.11 2.65
CA PHE A 16 19.59 -2.09 3.72
C PHE A 16 20.00 -3.52 3.35
N GLY A 17 20.51 -3.74 2.14
CA GLY A 17 20.89 -5.05 1.65
C GLY A 17 19.69 -5.97 1.39
N PHE A 18 19.98 -7.25 1.15
CA PHE A 18 18.98 -8.28 0.90
C PHE A 18 18.00 -8.46 2.08
N PHE A 19 18.49 -8.38 3.33
CA PHE A 19 17.65 -8.54 4.52
C PHE A 19 16.61 -7.44 4.66
N GLY A 20 16.97 -6.18 4.36
CA GLY A 20 16.02 -5.07 4.37
C GLY A 20 14.90 -5.26 3.37
N LEU A 21 15.24 -5.72 2.16
CA LEU A 21 14.25 -6.00 1.11
C LEU A 21 13.27 -7.11 1.51
N VAL A 22 13.76 -8.20 2.11
CA VAL A 22 12.91 -9.31 2.59
C VAL A 22 11.96 -8.85 3.71
N ILE A 23 12.46 -8.09 4.68
CA ILE A 23 11.63 -7.54 5.77
C ILE A 23 10.58 -6.58 5.20
N TYR A 24 10.96 -5.74 4.24
CA TYR A 24 10.04 -4.79 3.62
C TYR A 24 8.89 -5.49 2.89
N ILE A 25 9.19 -6.51 2.09
CA ILE A 25 8.16 -7.35 1.44
C ILE A 25 7.26 -8.01 2.49
N ALA A 26 7.83 -8.53 3.58
CA ALA A 26 7.04 -9.15 4.65
C ALA A 26 6.06 -8.16 5.31
N ILE A 27 6.47 -6.91 5.54
CA ILE A 27 5.61 -5.86 6.09
C ILE A 27 4.48 -5.53 5.12
N LEU A 28 4.79 -5.31 3.83
CA LEU A 28 3.77 -5.06 2.81
C LEU A 28 2.73 -6.19 2.76
N PHE A 29 3.20 -7.44 2.82
CA PHE A 29 2.32 -8.61 2.79
C PHE A 29 1.42 -8.70 4.02
N GLN A 30 1.93 -8.36 5.22
CA GLN A 30 1.11 -8.30 6.43
C GLN A 30 0.03 -7.23 6.35
N ILE A 31 0.37 -6.04 5.84
CA ILE A 31 -0.60 -4.95 5.65
C ILE A 31 -1.68 -5.38 4.65
N PHE A 32 -1.27 -5.94 3.51
CA PHE A 32 -2.18 -6.45 2.50
C PHE A 32 -3.17 -7.47 3.10
N LYS A 33 -2.65 -8.50 3.79
CA LYS A 33 -3.48 -9.54 4.41
C LYS A 33 -4.46 -8.97 5.43
N ARG A 34 -4.00 -8.05 6.30
CA ARG A 34 -4.84 -7.45 7.34
C ARG A 34 -5.98 -6.62 6.77
N GLN A 35 -5.72 -5.88 5.69
CA GLN A 35 -6.73 -5.05 5.04
C GLN A 35 -7.69 -5.88 4.19
N MET A 36 -7.20 -6.95 3.53
CA MET A 36 -8.04 -7.86 2.75
C MET A 36 -9.09 -8.57 3.63
N VAL A 37 -8.72 -8.97 4.86
CA VAL A 37 -9.67 -9.58 5.83
C VAL A 37 -10.78 -8.62 6.27
N ARG A 38 -10.53 -7.30 6.22
CA ARG A 38 -11.51 -6.27 6.62
C ARG A 38 -12.48 -5.91 5.51
N LEU A 39 -12.15 -6.24 4.27
CA LEU A 39 -12.98 -5.92 3.11
C LEU A 39 -14.01 -7.05 2.90
N ARG A 40 -15.29 -6.75 3.15
CA ARG A 40 -16.41 -7.65 2.88
C ARG A 40 -17.10 -7.39 1.54
N ASP A 41 -17.01 -6.16 1.02
CA ASP A 41 -17.69 -5.78 -0.21
C ASP A 41 -16.84 -6.04 -1.46
N TYR A 42 -17.42 -6.72 -2.44
CA TYR A 42 -16.76 -7.06 -3.71
C TYR A 42 -16.20 -5.83 -4.46
N ASN A 43 -16.97 -4.74 -4.54
CA ASN A 43 -16.53 -3.50 -5.19
C ASN A 43 -15.32 -2.87 -4.49
N LYS A 44 -15.27 -2.93 -3.15
CA LYS A 44 -14.15 -2.40 -2.37
C LYS A 44 -12.92 -3.29 -2.49
N ILE A 45 -13.10 -4.61 -2.59
CA ILE A 45 -12.02 -5.57 -2.85
C ILE A 45 -11.37 -5.28 -4.20
N ILE A 46 -12.17 -5.06 -5.26
CA ILE A 46 -11.62 -4.71 -6.58
C ILE A 46 -10.87 -3.38 -6.53
N ALA A 47 -11.46 -2.33 -5.93
CA ALA A 47 -10.78 -1.04 -5.81
C ALA A 47 -9.45 -1.14 -5.04
N PHE A 48 -9.46 -1.91 -3.94
CA PHE A 48 -8.26 -2.20 -3.16
C PHE A 48 -7.20 -2.95 -3.96
N LEU A 49 -7.58 -4.00 -4.70
CA LEU A 49 -6.66 -4.77 -5.54
C LEU A 49 -6.04 -3.91 -6.65
N THR A 50 -6.84 -3.08 -7.32
CA THR A 50 -6.35 -2.15 -8.35
C THR A 50 -5.36 -1.15 -7.77
N LEU A 51 -5.64 -0.60 -6.58
CA LEU A 51 -4.72 0.29 -5.85
C LEU A 51 -3.40 -0.40 -5.48
N TRP A 52 -3.47 -1.65 -5.02
CA TRP A 52 -2.25 -2.42 -4.68
C TRP A 52 -1.40 -2.75 -5.90
N ILE A 53 -2.02 -3.14 -7.01
CA ILE A 53 -1.32 -3.36 -8.28
C ILE A 53 -0.65 -2.06 -8.72
N TYR A 54 -1.37 -0.94 -8.67
CA TYR A 54 -0.81 0.37 -9.00
C TYR A 54 0.41 0.70 -8.14
N ILE A 55 0.34 0.51 -6.82
CA ILE A 55 1.46 0.78 -5.90
C ILE A 55 2.68 -0.09 -6.23
N ILE A 56 2.49 -1.37 -6.55
CA ILE A 56 3.61 -2.28 -6.91
C ILE A 56 4.28 -1.81 -8.20
N PHE A 57 3.51 -1.47 -9.22
CA PHE A 57 4.05 -0.96 -10.49
C PHE A 57 4.71 0.42 -10.32
N ALA A 58 4.08 1.33 -9.57
CA ALA A 58 4.62 2.65 -9.29
C ALA A 58 5.93 2.56 -8.47
N SER A 59 6.01 1.67 -7.48
CA SER A 59 7.24 1.41 -6.72
C SER A 59 8.34 0.76 -7.57
N SER A 60 7.99 0.10 -8.67
CA SER A 60 8.97 -0.47 -9.59
C SER A 60 9.49 0.56 -10.59
N ALA A 61 8.72 1.63 -10.85
CA ALA A 61 9.10 2.71 -11.75
C ALA A 61 9.90 3.81 -11.03
N GLU A 62 9.52 4.12 -9.80
CA GLU A 62 10.06 5.26 -9.04
C GLU A 62 10.26 4.92 -7.56
N ALA A 63 10.96 5.77 -6.82
CA ALA A 63 11.05 5.76 -5.36
C ALA A 63 9.71 6.19 -4.71
N PHE A 64 8.63 5.50 -5.07
CA PHE A 64 7.24 5.84 -4.74
C PHE A 64 7.00 5.91 -3.23
N PHE A 65 7.54 4.96 -2.47
CA PHE A 65 7.36 4.88 -1.02
C PHE A 65 8.13 5.92 -0.21
N THR A 66 9.14 6.57 -0.80
CA THR A 66 9.86 7.68 -0.19
C THR A 66 9.31 9.04 -0.63
N ASN A 67 8.33 9.05 -1.53
CA ASN A 67 7.69 10.25 -2.05
C ASN A 67 6.33 10.51 -1.35
N GLU A 68 5.86 11.74 -1.43
CA GLU A 68 4.58 12.20 -0.86
C GLU A 68 3.38 11.38 -1.39
N THR A 69 3.53 10.82 -2.59
CA THR A 69 2.55 9.98 -3.28
C THR A 69 2.19 8.70 -2.53
N ALA A 70 3.13 8.12 -1.77
CA ALA A 70 2.85 6.95 -0.94
C ALA A 70 1.97 7.30 0.28
N LEU A 71 2.21 8.46 0.90
CA LEU A 71 1.35 8.96 1.97
C LEU A 71 -0.06 9.22 1.43
N GLN A 72 -0.19 9.86 0.27
CA GLN A 72 -1.50 10.12 -0.35
C GLN A 72 -2.26 8.84 -0.67
N SER A 73 -1.59 7.81 -1.20
CA SER A 73 -2.22 6.52 -1.52
C SER A 73 -2.61 5.71 -0.29
N ILE A 74 -1.83 5.76 0.81
CA ILE A 74 -2.20 5.17 2.10
C ILE A 74 -3.40 5.89 2.72
N ILE A 75 -3.45 7.22 2.64
CA ILE A 75 -4.59 8.03 3.11
C ILE A 75 -5.84 7.69 2.31
N LEU A 76 -5.75 7.62 0.97
CA LEU A 76 -6.87 7.20 0.12
C LEU A 76 -7.35 5.80 0.48
N LEU A 77 -6.44 4.84 0.65
CA LEU A 77 -6.78 3.48 1.08
C LEU A 77 -7.54 3.49 2.43
N ASN A 78 -7.08 4.32 3.38
CA ASN A 78 -7.70 4.44 4.69
C ASN A 78 -9.05 5.17 4.64
N ILE A 79 -9.23 6.15 3.76
CA ILE A 79 -10.54 6.78 3.52
C ILE A 79 -11.50 5.76 2.89
N PHE A 80 -11.09 5.04 1.85
CA PHE A 80 -11.94 4.03 1.22
C PHE A 80 -12.36 2.91 2.19
N ILE A 81 -11.46 2.49 3.08
CA ILE A 81 -11.75 1.47 4.11
C ILE A 81 -12.50 2.06 5.31
N GLY A 82 -12.17 3.29 5.72
CA GLY A 82 -12.66 3.95 6.93
C GLY A 82 -13.98 4.70 6.78
N VAL A 83 -14.34 5.12 5.56
CA VAL A 83 -15.66 5.69 5.23
C VAL A 83 -16.78 4.72 5.58
N ASP A 84 -16.50 3.42 5.61
CA ASP A 84 -17.49 2.39 5.93
C ASP A 84 -17.85 2.31 7.41
N LYS A 85 -16.95 2.72 8.32
CA LYS A 85 -17.25 2.70 9.76
C LYS A 85 -18.40 3.63 10.13
N LYS A 86 -18.66 4.67 9.33
CA LYS A 86 -19.72 5.65 9.65
C LYS A 86 -21.13 5.20 9.25
N LYS A 87 -21.30 4.07 8.57
CA LYS A 87 -22.64 3.60 8.15
C LYS A 87 -23.32 2.67 9.16
N ASP A 88 -22.58 2.19 10.16
CA ASP A 88 -23.07 1.27 11.21
C ASP A 88 -23.24 1.94 12.60
N ASP A 89 -23.30 3.27 12.64
CA ASP A 89 -23.62 4.04 13.86
C ASP A 89 -25.01 4.70 13.77
N ARG A 90 -25.95 4.10 13.02
CA ARG A 90 -27.37 4.47 13.17
C ARG A 90 -27.95 3.60 14.29
N PRO A 91 -28.34 4.17 15.44
CA PRO A 91 -29.06 3.40 16.45
C PRO A 91 -30.33 2.87 15.78
N ILE A 92 -30.49 1.55 15.84
CA ILE A 92 -31.74 0.89 15.51
C ILE A 92 -32.72 1.35 16.59
N SER A 93 -33.71 2.14 16.18
CA SER A 93 -34.97 2.52 16.86
C SER A 93 -35.05 2.37 18.38
#